data_AF-A0A1F2P6W5-F1
#
_entry.id   AF-A0A1F2P6W5-F1
#
_cell.length_a   1.000
_cell.length_b   1.000
_cell.length_c   1.000
_cell.angle_alpha   90.00
_cell.angle_beta   90.00
_cell.angle_gamma   90.00
#
_symmetry.space_group_name_H-M   'P 1'
#
loop_
_entity.id
_entity.type
_entity.pdbx_description
1 polymer ?
#
loop_
_entity_poly.entity_id
_entity_poly.type
_entity_poly.pdbx_seq_one_letter_code
_entity_poly.pdbx_strand_id
1 'polypeptide(L)'
;MNVKGYLVFDLKITEFKYPIELSNPVKTDILAGLSSDTPQKINAGPITLTINSIESHWGEVSKDYTEIITLATIHNDNLIPVAITKLNYLVEMNGIKIGEGSSDVATIIQPKSGATLTFATKLDNKMLDEWWVSHIKNGERTKVKIVLQPVIEVAGERFRFTLAEKESELTTNLLGG
;
A
#
# COMPACT_ATOMS: atom_id res chain seq x y z
N MET A 1 24.75 -4.09 -20.36
CA MET A 1 25.93 -3.45 -19.77
C MET A 1 26.17 -4.13 -18.43
N ASN A 2 27.22 -4.94 -18.30
CA ASN A 2 27.51 -5.67 -17.06
C ASN A 2 28.23 -4.73 -16.11
N VAL A 3 27.56 -4.33 -15.03
CA VAL A 3 28.16 -3.53 -13.96
C VAL A 3 28.50 -4.48 -12.82
N LYS A 4 29.81 -4.59 -12.52
CA LYS A 4 30.28 -5.28 -11.32
C LYS A 4 30.34 -4.27 -10.19
N GLY A 5 29.73 -4.58 -9.06
CA GLY A 5 29.67 -3.68 -7.91
C GLY A 5 29.59 -4.43 -6.60
N TYR A 6 29.67 -3.68 -5.51
CA TYR A 6 29.39 -4.18 -4.18
C TYR A 6 28.14 -3.45 -3.69
N LEU A 7 27.16 -4.18 -3.18
CA LEU A 7 26.15 -3.57 -2.31
C LEU A 7 26.87 -3.20 -1.01
N VAL A 8 26.87 -1.90 -0.69
CA VAL A 8 27.44 -1.37 0.54
C VAL A 8 26.29 -0.93 1.44
N PHE A 9 26.10 -1.63 2.55
CA PHE A 9 25.15 -1.23 3.58
C PHE A 9 25.92 -0.55 4.72
N ASP A 10 25.63 0.73 4.96
CA ASP A 10 26.12 1.46 6.12
C ASP A 10 25.14 1.26 7.28
N LEU A 11 25.39 0.25 8.11
CA LEU A 11 24.52 -0.11 9.24
C LEU A 11 24.88 0.66 10.53
N LYS A 12 25.64 1.77 10.44
CA LYS A 12 26.14 2.58 11.57
C LYS A 12 27.00 1.86 12.62
N ILE A 13 27.09 0.53 12.59
CA ILE A 13 27.86 -0.33 13.50
C ILE A 13 28.88 -1.18 12.73
N THR A 14 28.59 -1.55 11.47
CA THR A 14 29.50 -2.27 10.56
C THR A 14 29.10 -2.01 9.11
N GLU A 15 30.07 -2.00 8.22
CA GLU A 15 29.88 -1.89 6.79
C GLU A 15 29.82 -3.31 6.17
N PHE A 16 28.68 -3.70 5.59
CA PHE A 16 28.54 -5.00 4.93
C PHE A 16 28.70 -4.85 3.43
N LYS A 17 29.63 -5.62 2.84
CA LYS A 17 29.93 -5.61 1.40
C LYS A 17 29.69 -6.99 0.80
N TYR A 18 28.72 -7.07 -0.11
CA TYR A 18 28.42 -8.29 -0.85
C TYR A 18 28.70 -8.08 -2.35
N PRO A 19 29.54 -8.91 -2.98
CA PRO A 19 29.82 -8.80 -4.42
C PRO A 19 28.55 -9.18 -5.19
N ILE A 20 28.12 -8.29 -6.08
CA ILE A 20 26.96 -8.53 -6.94
C ILE A 20 27.32 -8.30 -8.41
N GLU A 21 26.81 -9.18 -9.26
CA GLU A 21 26.75 -8.97 -10.71
C GLU A 21 25.29 -8.72 -11.08
N LEU A 22 24.86 -7.45 -11.03
CA LEU A 22 23.49 -7.07 -11.36
C LEU A 22 23.41 -6.59 -12.81
N SER A 23 22.64 -7.30 -13.64
CA SER A 23 22.34 -6.89 -15.02
C SER A 23 20.86 -6.57 -15.27
N ASN A 24 19.99 -6.67 -14.26
CA ASN A 24 18.55 -6.52 -14.44
C ASN A 24 17.95 -5.41 -13.56
N PRO A 25 17.16 -4.46 -14.13
CA PRO A 25 16.32 -3.58 -13.33
C PRO A 25 15.28 -4.41 -12.57
N VAL A 26 15.19 -4.23 -11.25
CA VAL A 26 14.16 -4.88 -10.42
C VAL A 26 12.80 -4.25 -10.76
N LYS A 27 12.06 -4.84 -11.69
CA LYS A 27 10.70 -4.42 -12.02
C LYS A 27 9.77 -4.87 -10.91
N THR A 28 9.54 -3.99 -9.95
CA THR A 28 8.77 -4.29 -8.75
C THR A 28 7.33 -3.83 -8.96
N ASP A 29 6.42 -4.76 -9.24
CA ASP A 29 5.01 -4.45 -9.50
C ASP A 29 4.14 -4.47 -8.24
N ILE A 30 4.69 -3.96 -7.12
CA ILE A 30 4.00 -3.93 -5.82
C ILE A 30 2.67 -3.15 -5.93
N LEU A 31 2.61 -2.12 -6.79
CA LEU A 31 1.46 -1.23 -6.92
C LEU A 31 0.40 -1.69 -7.92
N ALA A 32 0.72 -2.51 -8.94
CA ALA A 32 -0.31 -2.98 -9.88
C ALA A 32 -1.41 -3.78 -9.18
N GLY A 33 -1.07 -4.47 -8.09
CA GLY A 33 -2.03 -5.22 -7.29
C GLY A 33 -3.06 -4.36 -6.54
N LEU A 34 -2.79 -3.05 -6.39
CA LEU A 34 -3.66 -2.09 -5.70
C LEU A 34 -4.51 -1.24 -6.66
N SER A 35 -4.23 -1.30 -7.96
CA SER A 35 -5.00 -0.56 -8.96
C SER A 35 -6.05 -1.46 -9.59
N SER A 36 -7.26 -0.94 -9.75
CA SER A 36 -8.38 -1.64 -10.38
C SER A 36 -9.30 -0.63 -11.05
N ASP A 37 -9.72 -0.93 -12.26
CA ASP A 37 -10.70 -0.17 -13.05
C ASP A 37 -12.07 -0.86 -13.09
N THR A 38 -12.22 -1.96 -12.35
CA THR A 38 -13.44 -2.76 -12.33
C THR A 38 -14.36 -2.29 -11.20
N PRO A 39 -15.58 -1.78 -11.52
CA PRO A 39 -16.47 -1.29 -10.49
C PRO A 39 -16.91 -2.39 -9.51
N GLN A 40 -16.81 -2.10 -8.22
CA GLN A 40 -17.20 -3.01 -7.15
C GLN A 40 -18.19 -2.33 -6.20
N LYS A 41 -19.34 -2.98 -5.98
CA LYS A 41 -20.28 -2.58 -4.93
C LYS A 41 -19.85 -3.12 -3.58
N ILE A 42 -19.92 -2.27 -2.58
CA ILE A 42 -19.60 -2.58 -1.19
C ILE A 42 -20.74 -2.13 -0.28
N ASN A 43 -20.92 -2.86 0.82
CA ASN A 43 -21.88 -2.51 1.86
C ASN A 43 -21.10 -2.17 3.14
N ALA A 44 -21.44 -1.05 3.75
CA ALA A 44 -20.85 -0.55 4.99
C ALA A 44 -21.97 -0.16 5.95
N GLY A 45 -22.39 -1.10 6.79
CA GLY A 45 -23.60 -0.93 7.61
C GLY A 45 -24.84 -0.73 6.72
N PRO A 46 -25.63 0.35 6.91
CA PRO A 46 -26.84 0.61 6.13
C PRO A 46 -26.58 1.26 4.76
N ILE A 47 -25.32 1.55 4.42
CA ILE A 47 -24.91 2.29 3.21
C ILE A 47 -24.35 1.34 2.17
N THR A 48 -24.75 1.53 0.92
CA THR A 48 -24.12 0.92 -0.26
C THR A 48 -23.26 1.95 -0.98
N LEU A 49 -22.00 1.63 -1.29
CA LEU A 49 -21.13 2.45 -2.12
C LEU A 49 -20.68 1.63 -3.33
N THR A 50 -20.41 2.29 -4.45
CA THR A 50 -19.76 1.68 -5.60
C THR A 50 -18.37 2.29 -5.76
N ILE A 51 -17.33 1.48 -5.62
CA ILE A 51 -15.96 1.87 -5.96
C ILE A 51 -15.82 1.69 -7.46
N ASN A 52 -15.70 2.78 -8.21
CA ASN A 52 -15.60 2.76 -9.67
C ASN A 52 -14.18 2.43 -10.13
N SER A 53 -13.18 3.00 -9.47
CA SER A 53 -11.78 2.77 -9.76
C SER A 53 -10.91 3.01 -8.54
N ILE A 54 -9.76 2.35 -8.52
CA ILE A 54 -8.66 2.53 -7.59
C ILE A 54 -7.39 2.66 -8.41
N GLU A 55 -6.61 3.70 -8.16
CA GLU A 55 -5.31 3.91 -8.78
C GLU A 55 -4.29 4.15 -7.68
N SER A 56 -3.13 3.50 -7.74
CA SER A 56 -2.08 3.69 -6.75
C SER A 56 -0.76 4.06 -7.40
N HIS A 57 -0.07 5.03 -6.82
CA HIS A 57 1.23 5.49 -7.27
C HIS A 57 2.12 5.83 -6.07
N TRP A 58 3.44 5.85 -6.30
CA TRP A 58 4.38 6.31 -5.30
C TRP A 58 4.19 7.81 -5.05
N GLY A 59 4.28 8.20 -3.78
CA GLY A 59 4.21 9.58 -3.30
C GLY A 59 5.57 10.08 -2.87
N GLU A 60 5.60 10.81 -1.75
CA GLU A 60 6.85 11.29 -1.15
C GLU A 60 7.76 10.15 -0.71
N VAL A 61 9.05 10.30 -0.99
CA VAL A 61 10.10 9.38 -0.50
C VAL A 61 11.09 10.19 0.31
N SER A 62 11.24 9.84 1.58
CA SER A 62 12.17 10.47 2.50
C SER A 62 13.10 9.43 3.13
N LYS A 63 13.94 9.84 4.08
CA LYS A 63 14.74 8.89 4.87
C LYS A 63 13.89 8.08 5.83
N ASP A 64 12.82 8.68 6.36
CA ASP A 64 12.00 8.06 7.41
C ASP A 64 10.87 7.21 6.85
N TYR A 65 10.28 7.60 5.72
CA TYR A 65 9.17 6.88 5.12
C TYR A 65 9.13 6.95 3.60
N THR A 66 8.47 5.95 3.02
CA THR A 66 8.05 5.90 1.63
C THR A 66 6.53 5.94 1.58
N GLU A 67 5.95 6.80 0.74
CA GLU A 67 4.51 6.98 0.65
C GLU A 67 3.91 6.28 -0.58
N ILE A 68 2.73 5.67 -0.38
CA ILE A 68 1.85 5.22 -1.45
C ILE A 68 0.61 6.11 -1.41
N ILE A 69 0.32 6.75 -2.53
CA ILE A 69 -0.90 7.53 -2.73
C ILE A 69 -1.88 6.66 -3.50
N THR A 70 -3.08 6.51 -2.96
CA THR A 70 -4.18 5.77 -3.57
C THR A 70 -5.33 6.74 -3.87
N LEU A 71 -5.70 6.84 -5.15
CA LEU A 71 -6.87 7.55 -5.62
C LEU A 71 -8.03 6.56 -5.77
N ALA A 72 -9.14 6.79 -5.08
CA ALA A 72 -10.33 5.96 -5.20
C ALA A 72 -11.52 6.79 -5.66
N THR A 73 -12.12 6.43 -6.79
CA THR A 73 -13.36 7.05 -7.27
C THR A 73 -14.55 6.28 -6.71
N ILE A 74 -15.30 6.90 -5.80
CA ILE A 74 -16.37 6.27 -5.05
C ILE A 74 -17.70 6.97 -5.36
N HIS A 75 -18.72 6.19 -5.70
CA HIS A 75 -20.10 6.63 -5.87
C HIS A 75 -20.94 6.29 -4.64
N ASN A 76 -21.73 7.27 -4.20
CA ASN A 76 -22.72 7.12 -3.14
C ASN A 76 -24.07 6.70 -3.73
N ASP A 77 -24.41 5.41 -3.62
CA ASP A 77 -25.67 4.86 -4.13
C ASP A 77 -26.89 5.25 -3.25
N ASN A 78 -26.70 5.97 -2.15
CA ASN A 78 -27.73 6.26 -1.16
C ASN A 78 -28.40 7.62 -1.41
N LEU A 79 -29.53 7.84 -0.74
CA LEU A 79 -30.27 9.12 -0.77
C LEU A 79 -29.84 10.10 0.34
N ILE A 80 -28.80 9.75 1.09
CA ILE A 80 -28.22 10.56 2.18
C ILE A 80 -26.72 10.76 1.93
N PRO A 81 -26.13 11.87 2.39
CA PRO A 81 -24.69 12.10 2.26
C PRO A 81 -23.90 11.08 3.10
N VAL A 82 -22.71 10.72 2.62
CA VAL A 82 -21.79 9.81 3.30
C VAL A 82 -20.47 10.54 3.53
N ALA A 83 -20.09 10.69 4.80
CA ALA A 83 -18.81 11.29 5.18
C ALA A 83 -17.74 10.20 5.28
N ILE A 84 -16.64 10.35 4.56
CA ILE A 84 -15.43 9.52 4.69
C ILE A 84 -14.43 10.32 5.52
N THR A 85 -14.07 9.79 6.69
CA THR A 85 -13.39 10.54 7.76
C THR A 85 -11.94 10.13 7.98
N LYS A 86 -11.59 8.87 7.67
CA LYS A 86 -10.25 8.31 7.86
C LYS A 86 -9.99 7.20 6.86
N LEU A 87 -8.72 6.90 6.63
CA LEU A 87 -8.25 5.60 6.16
C LEU A 87 -7.48 4.94 7.30
N ASN A 88 -7.79 3.68 7.61
CA ASN A 88 -6.86 2.80 8.32
C ASN A 88 -6.14 1.93 7.30
N TYR A 89 -4.84 1.69 7.49
CA TYR A 89 -4.06 0.86 6.59
C TYR A 89 -3.13 -0.08 7.34
N LEU A 90 -2.84 -1.21 6.71
CA LEU A 90 -1.84 -2.18 7.12
C LEU A 90 -1.08 -2.65 5.88
N VAL A 91 0.25 -2.66 5.97
CA VAL A 91 1.18 -3.16 4.96
C VAL A 91 2.17 -4.08 5.67
N GLU A 92 2.18 -5.34 5.25
CA GLU A 92 3.08 -6.36 5.76
C GLU A 92 3.91 -6.95 4.63
N MET A 93 5.17 -7.24 4.91
CA MET A 93 6.07 -7.93 4.01
C MET A 93 6.73 -9.08 4.77
N ASN A 94 6.43 -10.32 4.40
CA ASN A 94 6.77 -11.53 5.17
C ASN A 94 6.25 -11.51 6.62
N GLY A 95 5.10 -10.88 6.84
CA GLY A 95 4.51 -10.72 8.18
C GLY A 95 5.18 -9.64 9.04
N ILE A 96 6.21 -8.97 8.53
CA ILE A 96 6.80 -7.79 9.19
C ILE A 96 5.96 -6.58 8.78
N LYS A 97 5.47 -5.84 9.77
CA LYS A 97 4.66 -4.64 9.54
C LYS A 97 5.55 -3.51 9.06
N ILE A 98 5.46 -3.20 7.77
CA ILE A 98 6.20 -2.10 7.14
C ILE A 98 5.38 -0.81 7.19
N GLY A 99 4.06 -0.90 7.26
CA GLY A 99 3.21 0.27 7.47
C GLY A 99 1.97 -0.12 8.26
N GLU A 100 1.67 0.60 9.34
CA GLU A 100 0.41 0.47 10.07
C GLU A 100 0.03 1.83 10.62
N GLY A 101 -1.20 2.27 10.37
CA GLY A 101 -1.65 3.56 10.87
C GLY A 101 -2.97 4.01 10.31
N SER A 102 -3.22 5.31 10.48
CA SER A 102 -4.39 5.96 9.91
C SER A 102 -4.04 7.33 9.34
N SER A 103 -4.65 7.70 8.22
CA SER A 103 -4.63 9.06 7.68
C SER A 103 -6.01 9.68 7.79
N ASP A 104 -6.09 10.93 8.22
CA ASP A 104 -7.35 11.67 8.22
C ASP A 104 -7.76 12.01 6.79
N VAL A 105 -9.07 11.92 6.52
CA VAL A 105 -9.68 12.28 5.23
C VAL A 105 -10.96 13.03 5.56
N ALA A 106 -11.26 14.11 4.87
CA ALA A 106 -12.47 14.90 5.16
C ALA A 106 -13.24 15.16 3.87
N THR A 107 -13.94 14.12 3.39
CA THR A 107 -14.74 14.21 2.17
C THR A 107 -16.17 13.75 2.43
N ILE A 108 -17.14 14.55 2.01
CA ILE A 108 -18.54 14.18 2.01
C ILE A 108 -18.97 13.90 0.57
N ILE A 109 -19.43 12.68 0.31
CA ILE A 109 -20.00 12.30 -0.98
C ILE A 109 -21.52 12.52 -0.92
N GLN A 110 -22.02 13.43 -1.74
CA GLN A 110 -23.44 13.79 -1.77
C GLN A 110 -24.31 12.61 -2.27
N PRO A 111 -25.62 12.59 -1.95
CA PRO A 111 -26.53 11.57 -2.45
C PRO A 111 -26.44 11.38 -3.97
N LYS A 112 -26.43 10.13 -4.44
CA LYS A 112 -26.43 9.79 -5.87
C LYS A 112 -25.31 10.46 -6.68
N SER A 113 -24.18 10.76 -6.04
CA SER A 113 -23.01 11.40 -6.66
C SER A 113 -21.74 10.60 -6.46
N GLY A 114 -20.71 10.89 -7.26
CA GLY A 114 -19.36 10.34 -7.06
C GLY A 114 -18.34 11.39 -6.65
N ALA A 115 -17.29 10.94 -5.97
CA ALA A 115 -16.11 11.75 -5.64
C ALA A 115 -14.84 10.90 -5.76
N THR A 116 -13.72 11.53 -6.12
CA THR A 116 -12.40 10.90 -6.06
C THR A 116 -11.71 11.32 -4.77
N LEU A 117 -11.30 10.33 -3.98
CA LEU A 117 -10.63 10.51 -2.70
C LEU A 117 -9.16 10.15 -2.84
N THR A 118 -8.30 10.93 -2.20
CA THR A 118 -6.87 10.68 -2.10
C THR A 118 -6.56 10.13 -0.71
N PHE A 119 -5.94 8.97 -0.68
CA PHE A 119 -5.52 8.29 0.53
C PHE A 119 -3.99 8.18 0.55
N ALA A 120 -3.39 8.36 1.73
CA ALA A 120 -1.95 8.27 1.91
C ALA A 120 -1.59 7.13 2.87
N THR A 121 -0.77 6.21 2.40
CA THR A 121 -0.20 5.10 3.18
C THR A 121 1.29 5.35 3.33
N LYS A 122 1.80 5.33 4.56
CA LYS A 122 3.23 5.52 4.83
C LYS A 122 3.86 4.19 5.25
N LEU A 123 4.97 3.86 4.58
CA LEU A 123 5.83 2.73 4.86
C LEU A 123 7.02 3.23 5.69
N ASP A 124 7.24 2.67 6.87
CA ASP A 124 8.37 2.99 7.73
C ASP A 124 9.65 2.38 7.16
N ASN A 125 10.56 3.24 6.71
CA ASN A 125 11.81 2.80 6.12
C ASN A 125 12.72 2.09 7.13
N LYS A 126 12.52 2.30 8.44
CA LYS A 126 13.29 1.61 9.49
C LYS A 126 13.01 0.12 9.53
N MET A 127 11.85 -0.31 9.05
CA MET A 127 11.46 -1.72 8.99
C MET A 127 11.99 -2.43 7.73
N LEU A 128 12.53 -1.69 6.77
CA LEU A 128 13.04 -2.27 5.52
C LEU A 128 14.28 -3.15 5.74
N ASP A 129 15.11 -2.86 6.74
CA ASP A 129 16.28 -3.69 7.06
C ASP A 129 15.86 -5.09 7.54
N GLU A 130 14.87 -5.16 8.44
CA GLU A 130 14.32 -6.42 8.94
C GLU A 130 13.63 -7.19 7.81
N TRP A 131 12.83 -6.49 7.01
CA TRP A 131 12.21 -7.06 5.82
C TRP A 131 13.24 -7.64 4.85
N TRP A 132 14.32 -6.91 4.57
CA TRP A 132 15.35 -7.35 3.64
C TRP A 132 16.02 -8.65 4.09
N VAL A 133 16.35 -8.76 5.38
CA VAL A 133 16.88 -10.00 5.96
C VAL A 133 15.87 -11.14 5.79
N SER A 134 14.58 -10.90 6.03
CA SER A 134 13.53 -11.91 5.84
C SER A 134 13.43 -12.36 4.38
N HIS A 135 13.54 -11.42 3.43
CA HIS A 135 13.44 -11.66 2.00
C HIS A 135 14.54 -12.61 1.52
N ILE A 136 15.79 -12.31 1.89
CA ILE A 136 16.94 -13.17 1.55
C ILE A 136 16.81 -14.55 2.22
N LYS A 137 16.43 -14.61 3.50
CA LYS A 137 16.22 -15.90 4.22
C LYS A 137 15.13 -16.76 3.59
N ASN A 138 14.11 -16.14 3.00
CA ASN A 138 13.03 -16.83 2.28
C ASN A 138 13.38 -17.15 0.82
N GLY A 139 14.67 -17.16 0.47
CA GLY A 139 15.13 -17.48 -0.88
C GLY A 139 14.77 -16.41 -1.88
N GLU A 140 14.95 -15.14 -1.50
CA GLU A 140 14.61 -13.96 -2.30
C GLU A 140 13.12 -13.89 -2.64
N ARG A 141 12.27 -14.23 -1.67
CA ARG A 141 10.79 -14.16 -1.78
C ARG A 141 10.19 -13.37 -0.65
N THR A 142 9.22 -12.53 -1.01
CA THR A 142 8.44 -11.75 -0.07
C THR A 142 6.96 -11.93 -0.35
N LYS A 143 6.20 -12.35 0.64
CA LYS A 143 4.74 -12.21 0.64
C LYS A 143 4.37 -10.80 1.09
N VAL A 144 3.76 -10.02 0.22
CA VAL A 144 3.27 -8.67 0.53
C VAL A 144 1.78 -8.75 0.80
N LYS A 145 1.33 -8.15 1.90
CA LYS A 145 -0.08 -7.99 2.23
C LYS A 145 -0.39 -6.52 2.45
N ILE A 146 -1.41 -6.01 1.79
CA ILE A 146 -1.86 -4.62 1.90
C ILE A 146 -3.36 -4.61 2.16
N VAL A 147 -3.79 -3.87 3.18
CA VAL A 147 -5.18 -3.72 3.58
C VAL A 147 -5.48 -2.23 3.76
N LEU A 148 -6.45 -1.72 3.00
CA LEU A 148 -6.93 -0.34 3.06
C LEU A 148 -8.39 -0.33 3.51
N GLN A 149 -8.67 0.31 4.65
CA GLN A 149 -9.99 0.35 5.28
C GLN A 149 -10.43 1.77 5.62
N PRO A 150 -11.13 2.46 4.69
CA PRO A 150 -11.76 3.73 4.97
C PRO A 150 -12.83 3.61 6.07
N VAL A 151 -12.97 4.69 6.84
CA VAL A 151 -13.98 4.86 7.87
C VAL A 151 -15.01 5.86 7.36
N ILE A 152 -16.27 5.45 7.37
CA ILE A 152 -17.40 6.32 7.08
C ILE A 152 -18.16 6.66 8.35
N GLU A 153 -18.77 7.83 8.38
CA GLU A 153 -19.67 8.25 9.45
C GLU A 153 -21.06 8.53 8.87
N VAL A 154 -22.06 7.87 9.45
CA VAL A 154 -23.45 7.88 8.99
C VAL A 154 -24.34 7.94 10.22
N ALA A 155 -25.18 8.99 10.31
CA ALA A 155 -26.07 9.19 11.45
C ALA A 155 -25.38 9.13 12.84
N GLY A 156 -24.11 9.55 12.93
CA GLY A 156 -23.31 9.54 14.15
C GLY A 156 -22.65 8.20 14.48
N GLU A 157 -22.90 7.15 13.69
CA GLU A 157 -22.22 5.85 13.82
C GLU A 157 -21.09 5.72 12.80
N ARG A 158 -20.04 5.00 13.17
CA ARG A 158 -18.87 4.78 12.32
C ARG A 158 -18.85 3.36 11.77
N PHE A 159 -18.73 3.26 10.46
CA PHE A 159 -18.57 1.98 9.75
C PHE A 159 -17.23 1.93 9.02
N ARG A 160 -16.73 0.72 8.81
CA ARG A 160 -15.54 0.46 8.01
C ARG A 160 -15.91 -0.42 6.83
N PHE A 161 -15.22 -0.22 5.72
CA PHE A 161 -15.28 -1.14 4.58
C PHE A 161 -13.87 -1.39 4.06
N THR A 162 -13.68 -2.53 3.38
CA THR A 162 -12.41 -2.85 2.71
C THR A 162 -12.42 -2.19 1.33
N LEU A 163 -11.57 -1.19 1.13
CA LEU A 163 -11.36 -0.55 -0.16
C LEU A 163 -10.49 -1.44 -1.05
N ALA A 164 -9.40 -1.95 -0.49
CA ALA A 164 -8.50 -2.88 -1.14
C ALA A 164 -7.93 -3.84 -0.09
N GLU A 165 -7.92 -5.12 -0.40
CA GLU A 165 -7.14 -6.14 0.29
C GLU A 165 -6.41 -6.94 -0.77
N LYS A 166 -5.09 -6.93 -0.71
CA LYS A 166 -4.25 -7.61 -1.69
C LYS A 166 -3.13 -8.38 -1.02
N GLU A 167 -2.98 -9.61 -1.47
CA GLU A 167 -1.77 -10.39 -1.27
C GLU A 167 -1.04 -10.54 -2.61
N SER A 168 0.27 -10.33 -2.61
CA SER A 168 1.14 -10.54 -3.76
C SER A 168 2.46 -11.17 -3.33
N GLU A 169 3.20 -11.69 -4.31
CA GLU A 169 4.54 -12.20 -4.08
C GLU A 169 5.55 -11.35 -4.86
N LEU A 170 6.59 -10.89 -4.17
CA LEU A 170 7.75 -10.25 -4.73
C LEU A 170 8.90 -11.24 -4.71
N THR A 171 9.50 -11.50 -5.86
CA THR A 171 10.67 -12.38 -5.99
C THR A 171 11.82 -11.65 -6.66
N THR A 172 13.05 -11.91 -6.21
CA THR A 172 14.27 -11.45 -6.90
C THR A 172 15.20 -12.63 -7.21
N ASN A 173 16.20 -12.39 -8.06
CA ASN A 173 17.31 -13.31 -8.28
C ASN A 173 18.62 -12.51 -8.35
N LEU A 174 19.01 -11.96 -7.22
CA LEU A 174 20.22 -11.17 -7.02
C LEU A 174 21.40 -12.05 -6.62
N LEU A 175 21.14 -13.20 -5.99
CA LEU A 175 22.18 -14.12 -5.52
C LEU A 175 22.46 -15.26 -6.50
N GLY A 176 21.74 -15.33 -7.62
CA GLY A 176 22.03 -16.27 -8.72
C GLY A 176 21.57 -17.70 -8.44
N GLY A 177 20.45 -17.87 -7.74
CA GLY A 177 19.77 -19.17 -7.58
C GLY A 177 19.20 -19.69 -8.88
#